data_AF-A0A4Z1CKQ4-F1
#
_entry.id   AF-A0A4Z1CKQ4-F1
#
_cell.length_a   1.000
_cell.length_b   1.000
_cell.length_c   1.000
_cell.angle_alpha   90.00
_cell.angle_beta   90.00
_cell.angle_gamma   90.00
#
_symmetry.space_group_name_H-M   'P 1'
#
loop_
_entity.id
_entity.type
_entity.pdbx_description
1 polymer ?
#
loop_
_entity_poly.entity_id
_entity_poly.type
_entity_poly.pdbx_seq_one_letter_code
_entity_poly.pdbx_strand_id
1 'polypeptide(L)' 'MSIGVAESVRGASVGRRLLTALTDGLELVRWVLMTSSDPEDPARRLYRSTGWAVIGPGFSADRVIMGRSWPTT' A
#
# COMPACT_ATOMS: atom_id res chain seq x y z
N MET A 1 -2.03 -0.37 -12.36
CA MET A 1 -1.45 0.94 -12.03
C MET A 1 -0.42 0.75 -10.92
N SER A 2 0.72 1.42 -10.97
CA SER A 2 1.73 1.42 -9.90
C SER A 2 1.98 2.85 -9.42
N ILE A 3 2.39 2.98 -8.15
CA ILE A 3 2.94 4.23 -7.61
C ILE A 3 4.36 3.99 -7.11
N GLY A 4 5.20 5.01 -7.22
CA GLY A 4 6.57 4.98 -6.76
C GLY A 4 7.00 6.36 -6.26
N VAL A 5 7.93 6.36 -5.32
CA VAL A 5 8.56 7.59 -4.81
C VAL A 5 10.04 7.51 -5.17
N ALA A 6 10.53 8.55 -5.86
CA ALA A 6 11.93 8.68 -6.20
C ALA A 6 12.79 8.63 -4.93
N GLU A 7 13.94 7.97 -5.01
CA GLU A 7 14.80 7.70 -3.86
C GLU A 7 15.21 8.98 -3.12
N SER A 8 15.55 10.03 -3.86
CA SER A 8 15.97 11.34 -3.34
C SER A 8 14.94 12.04 -2.46
N VAL A 9 13.66 11.62 -2.49
CA VAL A 9 12.57 12.23 -1.71
C VAL A 9 11.84 11.22 -0.83
N ARG A 10 12.41 10.03 -0.62
CA ARG A 10 11.90 9.08 0.38
C ARG A 10 12.05 9.67 1.78
N GLY A 11 11.19 9.22 2.71
CA GLY A 11 11.15 9.76 4.08
C GLY A 11 10.45 11.11 4.22
N ALA A 12 10.20 11.85 3.12
CA ALA A 12 9.49 13.14 3.15
C ALA A 12 7.95 13.03 3.12
N SER A 13 7.40 11.88 3.57
CA SER A 13 5.96 11.58 3.55
C SER A 13 5.26 11.60 2.18
N VAL A 14 6.01 11.69 1.06
CA VAL A 14 5.44 11.72 -0.30
C VAL A 14 4.57 10.50 -0.59
N GLY A 15 5.05 9.29 -0.24
CA GLY A 15 4.30 8.05 -0.46
C GLY A 15 2.97 8.03 0.31
N ARG A 16 2.94 8.58 1.53
CA ARG A 16 1.70 8.70 2.32
C ARG A 16 0.72 9.66 1.65
N ARG A 17 1.18 10.82 1.20
CA ARG A 17 0.35 11.81 0.51
C ARG A 17 -0.22 11.27 -0.79
N LEU A 18 0.57 10.54 -1.58
CA LEU A 18 0.10 9.86 -2.79
C LEU A 18 -0.97 8.82 -2.48
N LEU A 19 -0.74 7.97 -1.47
CA LEU A 19 -1.72 6.96 -1.07
C LEU A 19 -3.04 7.60 -0.62
N THR A 20 -2.98 8.67 0.17
CA THR A 20 -4.17 9.45 0.55
C THR A 20 -4.87 10.02 -0.67
N ALA A 21 -4.17 10.73 -1.56
CA ALA A 21 -4.77 11.32 -2.76
C ALA A 21 -5.43 10.27 -3.68
N LEU A 22 -4.93 9.03 -3.70
CA LEU A 22 -5.49 7.94 -4.48
C LEU A 22 -6.65 7.19 -3.83
N THR A 23 -6.89 7.39 -2.53
CA THR A 23 -7.89 6.61 -1.78
C THR A 23 -8.95 7.47 -1.10
N ASP A 24 -8.66 8.76 -0.89
CA ASP A 24 -9.58 9.70 -0.25
C ASP A 24 -10.77 10.03 -1.15
N GLY A 25 -11.97 10.09 -0.56
CA GLY A 25 -13.23 10.38 -1.27
C GLY A 25 -13.72 9.31 -2.25
N LEU A 26 -13.09 8.12 -2.30
CA LEU A 26 -13.48 7.05 -3.22
C LEU A 26 -14.31 5.97 -2.50
N GLU A 27 -15.54 5.75 -2.96
CA GLU A 27 -16.49 4.77 -2.42
C GLU A 27 -16.19 3.32 -2.86
N LEU A 28 -14.92 2.93 -2.90
CA LEU A 28 -14.54 1.55 -3.20
C LEU A 28 -14.54 0.71 -1.92
N VAL A 29 -15.37 -0.33 -1.92
CA VAL A 29 -15.56 -1.24 -0.78
C VAL A 29 -14.29 -2.04 -0.47
N ARG A 30 -13.45 -2.30 -1.47
CA ARG A 30 -12.26 -3.16 -1.36
C ARG A 30 -11.10 -2.59 -2.15
N TRP A 31 -9.99 -2.39 -1.45
CA TRP A 31 -8.74 -1.96 -2.04
C TRP A 31 -7.74 -3.11 -2.05
N VAL A 32 -7.04 -3.29 -3.16
CA VAL A 32 -5.96 -4.27 -3.29
C VAL A 32 -4.74 -3.62 -3.93
N LEU A 33 -3.56 -4.02 -3.46
CA LEU A 33 -2.28 -3.68 -4.09
C LEU A 33 -1.32 -4.87 -3.98
N MET A 34 -0.29 -4.87 -4.82
CA MET A 34 0.82 -5.81 -4.71
C MET A 34 2.09 -5.05 -4.31
N THR A 35 2.85 -5.60 -3.39
CA THR A 35 4.11 -5.01 -2.92
C THR A 35 5.14 -6.10 -2.62
N SER A 36 6.35 -5.69 -2.22
CA SER A 36 7.41 -6.59 -1.74
C SER A 36 6.92 -7.53 -0.62
N SER A 37 7.36 -8.78 -0.63
CA SER A 37 7.15 -9.74 0.47
C SER A 37 8.08 -9.52 1.66
N ASP A 38 9.09 -8.64 1.55
CA ASP A 38 9.96 -8.22 2.65
C ASP A 38 9.20 -7.33 3.66
N PRO A 39 9.08 -7.70 4.95
CA PRO A 39 8.40 -6.90 5.97
C PRO A 39 9.06 -5.55 6.25
N GLU A 40 10.36 -5.42 5.98
CA GLU A 40 11.12 -4.20 6.22
C GLU A 40 11.14 -3.24 5.02
N ASP A 41 10.56 -3.65 3.89
CA ASP A 41 10.38 -2.77 2.74
C ASP A 41 9.63 -1.48 3.14
N PRO A 42 10.18 -0.29 2.83
CA PRO A 42 9.57 0.98 3.23
C PRO A 42 8.12 1.17 2.75
N ALA A 43 7.79 0.70 1.54
CA ALA A 43 6.43 0.80 1.02
C ALA A 43 5.50 -0.16 1.78
N ARG A 44 5.94 -1.40 2.06
CA ARG A 44 5.14 -2.34 2.85
C ARG A 44 4.85 -1.83 4.25
N ARG A 45 5.84 -1.25 4.94
CA ARG A 45 5.64 -0.64 6.27
C ARG A 45 4.66 0.53 6.21
N LEU A 46 4.75 1.37 5.17
CA LEU A 46 3.78 2.44 4.94
C LEU A 46 2.36 1.90 4.77
N TYR A 47 2.15 0.92 3.89
CA TYR A 47 0.82 0.31 3.69
C TYR A 47 0.28 -0.29 4.99
N ARG A 48 1.09 -1.05 5.74
CA ARG A 48 0.70 -1.60 7.05
C ARG A 48 0.25 -0.51 8.02
N SER A 49 1.02 0.59 8.12
CA SER A 49 0.71 1.71 9.02
C SER A 49 -0.55 2.51 8.64
N THR A 50 -1.11 2.24 7.46
CA THR A 50 -2.31 2.93 6.93
C THR A 50 -3.51 2.00 6.81
N GLY A 51 -3.47 0.85 7.51
CA GLY A 51 -4.60 -0.07 7.63
C GLY A 51 -4.66 -1.17 6.56
N TRP A 52 -3.60 -1.36 5.78
CA TRP A 52 -3.52 -2.47 4.83
C TRP A 52 -2.95 -3.72 5.49
N ALA A 53 -3.44 -4.90 5.12
CA ALA A 53 -3.01 -6.19 5.63
C ALA A 53 -2.67 -7.16 4.49
N VAL A 54 -1.77 -8.13 4.72
CA VAL A 54 -1.51 -9.18 3.73
C VAL A 54 -2.73 -10.10 3.64
N ILE A 55 -3.20 -10.34 2.41
CA ILE A 55 -4.35 -11.22 2.13
C ILE A 55 -3.97 -12.44 1.30
N GLY A 56 -2.73 -12.52 0.82
CA GLY A 56 -2.24 -13.66 0.06
C GLY A 56 -0.90 -13.43 -0.64
N PRO A 57 -0.36 -14.47 -1.29
CA PRO A 57 0.84 -14.37 -2.10
C PRO A 57 0.61 -13.48 -3.34
N GLY A 58 1.69 -12.86 -3.83
CA GLY A 58 1.71 -12.17 -5.12
C GLY A 58 1.98 -13.13 -6.29
N PHE A 59 2.23 -12.57 -7.47
CA PHE A 59 2.55 -13.36 -8.67
C PHE A 59 3.95 -13.98 -8.65
N SER A 60 4.78 -13.65 -7.67
CA SER A 60 6.13 -14.16 -7.47
C SER A 60 6.45 -14.26 -5.98
N ALA A 61 7.48 -15.04 -5.63
CA ALA A 61 7.86 -15.30 -4.23
C ALA A 61 8.30 -14.04 -3.46
N ASP A 62 8.79 -13.01 -4.16
CA ASP A 62 9.19 -11.72 -3.62
C ASP A 62 7.99 -10.74 -3.47
N ARG A 63 6.75 -11.20 -3.68
CA ARG A 63 5.56 -10.34 -3.67
C ARG A 63 4.44 -10.87 -2.79
N VAL A 64 3.69 -9.94 -2.22
CA VAL A 64 2.43 -10.21 -1.51
C VAL A 64 1.33 -9.29 -2.02
N ILE A 65 0.10 -9.78 -1.96
CA ILE A 65 -1.10 -8.95 -2.14
C ILE A 65 -1.52 -8.44 -0.77
N MET A 66 -1.74 -7.13 -0.68
CA MET A 66 -2.32 -6.49 0.49
C MET A 66 -3.72 -5.98 0.19
N GLY A 67 -4.62 -6.13 1.15
CA GLY A 67 -5.98 -5.62 1.11
C GLY A 67 -6.24 -4.57 2.19
N ARG A 68 -7.18 -3.67 1.93
CA ARG A 68 -7.76 -2.77 2.92
C ARG A 68 -9.28 -2.70 2.71
N SER A 69 -10.04 -3.06 3.75
CA SER A 69 -11.47 -2.81 3.83
C SER A 69 -11.71 -1.37 4.28
N TRP A 70 -12.72 -0.72 3.71
CA TRP A 70 -13.28 0.47 4.35
C TRP A 70 -13.90 0.06 5.70
N PRO A 71 -13.82 0.85 6.77
CA PRO A 71 -14.57 0.55 7.98
C PRO A 71 -16.05 0.39 7.60
N THR A 72 -16.59 -0.80 7.80
CA THR A 72 -18.03 -1.04 7.81
C THR A 72 -18.59 -0.26 8.99
N THR A 73 -19.28 0.85 8.69
CA THR A 73 -20.25 1.51 9.58
C THR A 73 -21.29 0.51 10.06
#